data_AF-D1L5K5-F1
#
_entry.id   AF-D1L5K5-F1
#
_cell.length_a   1.000
_cell.length_b   1.000
_cell.length_c   1.000
_cell.angle_alpha   90.00
_cell.angle_beta   90.00
_cell.angle_gamma   90.00
#
_symmetry.space_group_name_H-M   'P 1'
#
loop_
_entity.id
_entity.type
_entity.pdbx_description
1 polymer ?
#
loop_
_entity_poly.entity_id
_entity_poly.type
_entity_poly.pdbx_seq_one_letter_code
_entity_poly.pdbx_strand_id
1 'polypeptide(L)'
;CRKWKMHNTINEGLQLVEEIKSYKLNEDIEAVICVPFVCLSEIKKAIENTNIKLGAQNMHWEENGAFTGEVSPKMLKDIGIDYVIIGHSERRQYFNETDTTVNKKIKAAISHGINPIVCVGETLEEREANIEKDIVKNQVLKAFEGIEEKDLDYIVIAYEPIW
;
A
#
# COMPACT_ATOMS: atom_id res chain seq x y z
N CYS A 1 -4.66 -8.61 -3.71
CA CYS A 1 -4.14 -7.26 -4.01
C CYS A 1 -3.12 -7.33 -5.16
N ARG A 2 -3.24 -6.50 -6.20
CA ARG A 2 -2.26 -6.39 -7.30
C ARG A 2 -1.68 -4.97 -7.35
N LYS A 3 -0.36 -4.85 -7.14
CA LYS A 3 0.38 -3.59 -7.31
C LYS A 3 0.80 -3.41 -8.77
N TRP A 4 0.44 -2.28 -9.38
CA TRP A 4 0.83 -1.97 -10.77
C TRP A 4 2.24 -1.38 -10.89
N LYS A 5 2.89 -1.00 -9.78
CA LYS A 5 4.17 -0.26 -9.78
C LYS A 5 4.04 0.98 -10.66
N MET A 6 5.14 1.42 -11.29
CA MET A 6 5.16 2.54 -12.24
C MET A 6 4.81 2.08 -13.66
N HIS A 7 3.63 1.46 -13.81
CA HIS A 7 3.07 1.04 -15.10
C HIS A 7 1.69 1.63 -15.33
N ASN A 8 1.30 1.64 -16.61
CA ASN A 8 0.04 2.12 -17.15
C ASN A 8 -0.14 3.65 -17.05
N THR A 9 -0.43 4.25 -18.20
CA THR A 9 -1.15 5.51 -18.31
C THR A 9 -2.59 5.36 -17.82
N ILE A 10 -3.32 6.47 -17.72
CA ILE A 10 -4.74 6.44 -17.35
C ILE A 10 -5.55 5.54 -18.30
N ASN A 11 -5.37 5.68 -19.62
CA ASN A 11 -6.13 4.90 -20.61
C ASN A 11 -5.81 3.40 -20.54
N GLU A 12 -4.53 3.03 -20.42
CA GLU A 12 -4.13 1.62 -20.26
C GLU A 12 -4.69 1.04 -18.95
N GLY A 13 -4.69 1.83 -17.88
CA GLY A 13 -5.28 1.44 -16.60
C GLY A 13 -6.79 1.19 -16.70
N LEU A 14 -7.52 2.07 -17.39
CA LEU A 14 -8.94 1.92 -17.63
C LEU A 14 -9.24 0.65 -18.46
N GLN A 15 -8.47 0.40 -19.52
CA GLN A 15 -8.60 -0.82 -20.33
C GLN A 15 -8.40 -2.08 -19.47
N LEU A 16 -7.34 -2.09 -18.65
CA LEU A 16 -7.08 -3.21 -17.76
C LEU A 16 -8.20 -3.41 -16.72
N VAL A 17 -8.81 -2.33 -16.21
CA VAL A 17 -9.96 -2.45 -15.30
C VAL A 17 -11.17 -3.07 -16.00
N GLU A 18 -11.47 -2.68 -17.25
CA GLU A 18 -12.55 -3.29 -18.02
C GLU A 18 -12.29 -4.78 -18.28
N GLU A 19 -11.04 -5.15 -18.59
CA GLU A 19 -10.64 -6.55 -18.69
C GLU A 19 -10.88 -7.29 -17.36
N ILE A 20 -10.46 -6.71 -16.22
CA ILE A 20 -10.66 -7.32 -14.89
C ILE A 20 -12.15 -7.53 -14.59
N LYS A 21 -13.01 -6.55 -14.89
CA LYS A 21 -14.46 -6.66 -14.68
C LYS A 21 -15.13 -7.75 -15.51
N SER A 22 -14.55 -8.10 -16.66
CA SER A 22 -15.08 -9.18 -17.51
C SER A 22 -14.95 -10.57 -16.87
N TYR A 23 -14.07 -10.72 -15.87
CA TYR A 23 -13.91 -11.96 -15.12
C TYR A 23 -14.89 -12.03 -13.96
N LYS A 24 -15.42 -13.24 -13.69
CA LYS A 24 -16.17 -13.52 -12.47
C LYS A 24 -15.20 -13.62 -11.30
N LEU A 25 -15.09 -12.54 -10.52
CA LEU A 25 -14.33 -12.53 -9.28
C LEU A 25 -15.01 -13.41 -8.23
N ASN A 26 -14.21 -14.08 -7.38
CA ASN A 26 -14.73 -14.82 -6.25
C ASN A 26 -15.21 -13.83 -5.17
N GLU A 27 -16.47 -13.94 -4.75
CA GLU A 27 -17.09 -13.05 -3.74
C GLU A 27 -16.48 -13.25 -2.35
N ASP A 28 -15.88 -14.40 -2.07
CA ASP A 28 -15.19 -14.70 -0.80
C ASP A 28 -13.77 -14.08 -0.74
N ILE A 29 -13.28 -13.48 -1.83
CA ILE A 29 -11.94 -12.93 -1.94
C ILE A 29 -12.02 -11.43 -2.20
N GLU A 30 -11.42 -10.63 -1.32
CA GLU A 30 -11.31 -9.20 -1.55
C GLU A 30 -10.31 -8.87 -2.66
N ALA A 31 -10.82 -8.29 -3.75
CA ALA A 31 -10.02 -7.86 -4.89
C ALA A 31 -9.58 -6.40 -4.71
N VAL A 32 -8.27 -6.16 -4.61
CA VAL A 32 -7.68 -4.82 -4.49
C VAL A 32 -6.73 -4.55 -5.65
N ILE A 33 -6.86 -3.39 -6.30
CA ILE A 33 -5.90 -2.89 -7.29
C ILE A 33 -5.17 -1.66 -6.75
N CYS A 34 -3.83 -1.69 -6.76
CA CYS A 34 -3.01 -0.57 -6.29
C CYS A 34 -2.30 0.13 -7.45
N VAL A 35 -2.71 1.36 -7.76
CA VAL A 35 -2.36 2.07 -9.00
C VAL A 35 -1.51 3.32 -8.73
N PRO A 36 -0.74 3.83 -9.73
CA PRO A 36 -0.03 5.10 -9.60
C PRO A 36 -0.98 6.25 -9.23
N PHE A 37 -0.49 7.25 -8.51
CA PHE A 37 -1.31 8.39 -8.05
C PHE A 37 -2.10 9.06 -9.18
N VAL A 38 -1.48 9.21 -10.35
CA VAL A 38 -2.08 9.84 -11.54
C VAL A 38 -3.30 9.09 -12.08
N CYS A 39 -3.48 7.82 -11.73
CA CYS A 39 -4.59 6.99 -12.17
C CYS A 39 -5.73 6.90 -11.13
N LEU A 40 -5.48 7.24 -9.86
CA LEU A 40 -6.42 6.93 -8.76
C LEU A 40 -7.84 7.46 -9.00
N SER A 41 -7.98 8.73 -9.39
CA SER A 41 -9.30 9.35 -9.56
C SER A 41 -10.12 8.70 -10.68
N GLU A 42 -9.50 8.45 -11.84
CA GLU A 42 -10.20 7.84 -12.98
C GLU A 42 -10.48 6.35 -12.75
N ILE A 43 -9.55 5.62 -12.13
CA ILE A 43 -9.78 4.23 -11.75
C ILE A 43 -10.87 4.13 -10.70
N LYS A 44 -10.97 5.06 -9.74
CA LYS A 44 -12.03 5.07 -8.73
C LYS A 44 -13.41 5.15 -9.37
N LYS A 45 -13.59 6.05 -10.34
CA LYS A 45 -14.84 6.17 -11.11
C LYS A 45 -15.11 4.90 -11.91
N ALA A 46 -14.08 4.34 -12.54
CA ALA A 46 -14.23 3.15 -13.35
C ALA A 46 -14.72 1.95 -12.53
N ILE A 47 -14.21 1.73 -11.32
CA ILE A 47 -14.62 0.59 -10.49
C ILE A 47 -15.90 0.82 -9.66
N GLU A 48 -16.58 1.94 -9.87
CA GLU A 48 -17.84 2.23 -9.18
C GLU A 48 -18.87 1.11 -9.44
N ASN A 49 -19.65 0.76 -8.42
CA ASN A 49 -20.62 -0.36 -8.44
C ASN A 49 -20.00 -1.75 -8.68
N THR A 50 -18.70 -1.92 -8.42
CA THR A 50 -18.05 -3.23 -8.39
C THR A 50 -17.56 -3.57 -6.97
N ASN A 51 -17.22 -4.83 -6.74
CA ASN A 51 -16.58 -5.26 -5.49
C ASN A 51 -15.06 -5.04 -5.49
N ILE A 52 -14.50 -4.37 -6.51
CA ILE A 52 -13.07 -4.08 -6.60
C ILE A 52 -12.75 -2.90 -5.69
N LYS A 53 -11.77 -3.08 -4.82
CA LYS A 53 -11.21 -2.08 -3.91
C LYS A 53 -10.04 -1.35 -4.58
N LEU A 54 -9.88 -0.07 -4.24
CA LEU A 54 -8.80 0.76 -4.76
C LEU A 54 -7.72 1.00 -3.70
N GLY A 55 -6.47 0.85 -4.10
CA GLY A 55 -5.33 1.20 -3.28
C GLY A 55 -4.37 2.20 -3.90
N ALA A 56 -3.74 3.02 -3.06
CA ALA A 56 -2.57 3.81 -3.43
C ALA A 56 -1.28 3.02 -3.20
N GLN A 57 -0.20 3.39 -3.90
CA GLN A 57 1.10 2.70 -3.79
C GLN A 57 2.05 3.30 -2.75
N ASN A 58 1.72 4.48 -2.22
CA ASN A 58 2.43 5.18 -1.16
C ASN A 58 1.53 6.29 -0.60
N MET A 59 1.93 6.90 0.50
CA MET A 59 1.47 8.21 0.95
C MET A 59 2.48 8.83 1.92
N HIS A 60 2.35 10.11 2.21
CA HIS A 60 3.02 10.74 3.35
C HIS A 60 2.27 10.46 4.66
N TRP A 61 2.86 10.79 5.81
CA TRP A 61 2.16 10.67 7.10
C TRP A 61 1.52 11.97 7.60
N GLU A 62 1.99 13.13 7.14
CA GLU A 62 1.41 14.44 7.50
C GLU A 62 0.14 14.72 6.70
N GLU A 63 -0.84 15.39 7.31
CA GLU A 63 -2.08 15.79 6.63
C GLU A 63 -1.85 16.81 5.50
N ASN A 64 -0.90 17.72 5.69
CA ASN A 64 -0.46 18.76 4.76
C ASN A 64 0.92 19.30 5.16
N GLY A 65 1.58 20.05 4.28
CA GLY A 65 2.82 20.75 4.63
C GLY A 65 3.78 20.94 3.45
N ALA A 66 5.01 21.33 3.77
CA ALA A 66 6.08 21.57 2.80
C ALA A 66 6.77 20.26 2.35
N PHE A 67 6.03 19.41 1.64
CA PHE A 67 6.48 18.10 1.15
C PHE A 67 6.23 17.99 -0.35
N THR A 68 6.91 18.80 -1.16
CA THR A 68 6.72 18.85 -2.61
C THR A 68 6.86 17.46 -3.24
N GLY A 69 5.82 17.02 -3.96
CA GLY A 69 5.77 15.72 -4.63
C GLY A 69 5.11 14.60 -3.81
N GLU A 70 4.89 14.80 -2.50
CA GLU A 70 4.19 13.84 -1.66
C GLU A 70 2.67 14.00 -1.72
N VAL A 71 1.95 12.90 -1.45
CA VAL A 71 0.48 12.84 -1.41
C VAL A 71 0.05 12.53 0.02
N SER A 72 -0.85 13.34 0.58
CA SER A 72 -1.29 13.18 1.98
C SER A 72 -2.42 12.16 2.13
N PRO A 73 -2.60 11.54 3.30
CA PRO A 73 -3.72 10.64 3.57
C PRO A 73 -5.07 11.34 3.39
N LYS A 74 -5.17 12.64 3.69
CA LYS A 74 -6.36 13.45 3.45
C LYS A 74 -6.75 13.51 1.96
N MET A 75 -5.77 13.71 1.06
CA MET A 75 -6.02 13.72 -0.39
C MET A 75 -6.52 12.35 -0.87
N LEU A 76 -5.92 11.28 -0.35
CA LEU A 76 -6.32 9.92 -0.68
C LEU A 76 -7.72 9.56 -0.17
N LYS A 77 -8.07 10.04 1.03
CA LYS A 77 -9.40 9.86 1.59
C LYS A 77 -10.47 10.59 0.77
N ASP A 78 -10.17 11.79 0.26
CA ASP A 78 -11.06 12.56 -0.61
C ASP A 78 -11.38 11.82 -1.93
N ILE A 79 -10.39 11.14 -2.50
CA ILE A 79 -10.60 10.24 -3.66
C ILE A 79 -11.45 9.01 -3.28
N GLY A 80 -11.47 8.62 -2.00
CA GLY A 80 -12.20 7.46 -1.51
C GLY A 80 -11.47 6.15 -1.77
N ILE A 81 -10.15 6.13 -1.61
CA ILE A 81 -9.39 4.86 -1.65
C ILE A 81 -9.68 4.01 -0.41
N ASP A 82 -9.52 2.69 -0.56
CA ASP A 82 -9.72 1.71 0.51
C ASP A 82 -8.39 1.33 1.18
N TYR A 83 -7.32 1.19 0.39
CA TYR A 83 -6.02 0.67 0.85
C TYR A 83 -4.83 1.57 0.52
N VAL A 84 -3.72 1.42 1.24
CA VAL A 84 -2.44 2.02 0.85
C VAL A 84 -1.27 1.07 1.11
N ILE A 85 -0.38 0.91 0.13
CA ILE A 85 0.86 0.16 0.31
C ILE A 85 1.87 1.03 1.04
N ILE A 86 2.50 0.47 2.08
CA ILE A 86 3.48 1.16 2.93
C ILE A 86 4.69 0.24 3.13
N GLY A 87 5.90 0.77 3.04
CA GLY A 87 7.11 0.02 3.35
C GLY A 87 7.54 -0.94 2.26
N HIS A 88 7.08 -0.76 1.01
CA HIS A 88 7.47 -1.63 -0.10
C HIS A 88 9.00 -1.63 -0.29
N SER A 89 9.58 -2.79 -0.58
CA SER A 89 11.04 -2.97 -0.79
C SER A 89 11.68 -1.88 -1.68
N GLU A 90 11.12 -1.60 -2.86
CA GLU A 90 11.55 -0.51 -3.76
C GLU A 90 11.62 0.86 -3.06
N ARG A 91 10.71 1.17 -2.12
CA ARG A 91 10.72 2.43 -1.38
C ARG A 91 11.76 2.47 -0.29
N ARG A 92 11.95 1.34 0.41
CA ARG A 92 13.02 1.20 1.40
C ARG A 92 14.40 1.36 0.74
N GLN A 93 14.59 0.74 -0.42
CA GLN A 93 15.86 0.74 -1.14
C GLN A 93 16.16 2.07 -1.86
N TYR A 94 15.18 2.62 -2.61
CA TYR A 94 15.45 3.73 -3.53
C TYR A 94 14.97 5.10 -3.01
N PHE A 95 14.04 5.13 -2.05
CA PHE A 95 13.37 6.35 -1.62
C PHE A 95 13.51 6.63 -0.12
N ASN A 96 14.50 6.01 0.53
CA ASN A 96 14.87 6.22 1.94
C ASN A 96 13.68 6.04 2.91
N GLU A 97 12.80 5.09 2.62
CA GLU A 97 11.71 4.72 3.52
C GLU A 97 12.25 3.86 4.66
N THR A 98 12.04 4.32 5.90
CA THR A 98 12.56 3.71 7.11
C THR A 98 11.44 3.09 7.94
N ASP A 99 11.78 2.22 8.89
CA ASP A 99 10.80 1.67 9.84
C ASP A 99 10.03 2.78 10.59
N THR A 100 10.72 3.87 10.94
CA THR A 100 10.12 5.02 11.60
C THR A 100 9.07 5.70 10.71
N THR A 101 9.38 5.91 9.44
CA THR A 101 8.43 6.53 8.50
C THR A 101 7.29 5.58 8.16
N VAL A 102 7.54 4.27 8.09
CA VAL A 102 6.52 3.24 7.91
C VAL A 102 5.51 3.26 9.07
N ASN A 103 5.96 3.25 10.32
CA ASN A 103 5.08 3.35 11.49
C ASN A 103 4.22 4.63 11.47
N LYS A 104 4.82 5.78 11.14
CA LYS A 104 4.08 7.04 11.00
C LYS A 104 2.99 6.95 9.94
N LYS A 105 3.30 6.37 8.77
CA LYS A 105 2.33 6.20 7.68
C LYS A 105 1.21 5.24 8.06
N ILE A 106 1.50 4.14 8.78
CA ILE A 106 0.48 3.20 9.26
C ILE A 106 -0.52 3.92 10.16
N LYS A 107 -0.02 4.66 11.17
CA LYS A 107 -0.86 5.46 12.07
C LYS A 107 -1.72 6.49 11.33
N ALA A 108 -1.12 7.18 10.35
CA ALA A 108 -1.83 8.15 9.53
C ALA A 108 -2.89 7.51 8.63
N ALA A 109 -2.66 6.30 8.12
CA ALA A 109 -3.63 5.59 7.28
C ALA A 109 -4.87 5.22 8.11
N ILE A 110 -4.63 4.61 9.26
CA ILE A 110 -5.67 4.17 10.22
C ILE A 110 -6.49 5.37 10.68
N SER A 111 -5.85 6.49 11.04
CA SER A 111 -6.57 7.70 11.49
C SER A 111 -7.48 8.31 10.42
N HIS A 112 -7.22 8.04 9.14
CA HIS A 112 -8.05 8.46 8.00
C HIS A 112 -8.99 7.35 7.49
N GLY A 113 -9.05 6.20 8.17
CA GLY A 113 -9.83 5.04 7.75
C GLY A 113 -9.42 4.54 6.37
N ILE A 114 -8.10 4.43 6.15
CA ILE A 114 -7.47 3.79 4.99
C ILE A 114 -6.71 2.58 5.51
N ASN A 115 -6.94 1.41 4.93
CA ASN A 115 -6.35 0.16 5.39
C ASN A 115 -4.90 0.03 4.89
N PRO A 116 -3.89 -0.06 5.77
CA PRO A 116 -2.51 -0.19 5.33
C PRO A 116 -2.18 -1.63 4.91
N ILE A 117 -1.47 -1.76 3.78
CA ILE A 117 -0.80 -2.98 3.34
C ILE A 117 0.70 -2.80 3.62
N VAL A 118 1.18 -3.38 4.71
CA VAL A 118 2.53 -3.20 5.24
C VAL A 118 3.45 -4.26 4.64
N CYS A 119 4.41 -3.80 3.83
CA CYS A 119 5.42 -4.66 3.23
C CYS A 119 6.63 -4.84 4.18
N VAL A 120 7.04 -6.09 4.33
CA VAL A 120 8.21 -6.54 5.11
C VAL A 120 8.96 -7.62 4.32
N GLY A 121 10.26 -7.72 4.51
CA GLY A 121 11.10 -8.63 3.74
C GLY A 121 12.58 -8.44 4.00
N GLU A 122 13.35 -9.49 3.71
CA GLU A 122 14.80 -9.53 3.78
C GLU A 122 15.46 -9.47 2.39
N THR A 123 16.69 -8.98 2.31
CA THR A 123 17.53 -9.06 1.09
C THR A 123 18.19 -10.44 0.94
N LEU A 124 18.79 -10.69 -0.24
CA LEU A 124 19.55 -11.92 -0.49
C LEU A 124 20.71 -12.06 0.49
N GLU A 125 21.45 -10.99 0.76
CA GLU A 125 22.58 -11.00 1.68
C GLU A 125 22.15 -11.31 3.12
N GLU A 126 21.03 -10.76 3.57
CA GLU A 126 20.47 -11.03 4.90
C GLU A 126 20.00 -12.49 5.03
N ARG A 127 19.42 -13.04 3.96
CA ARG A 127 19.01 -14.44 3.90
C ARG A 127 20.21 -15.38 3.88
N GLU A 128 21.23 -15.10 3.07
CA GLU A 128 22.47 -15.88 3.02
C GLU A 128 23.24 -15.82 4.35
N ALA A 129 23.11 -14.73 5.10
CA ALA A 129 23.61 -14.58 6.46
C ALA A 129 22.74 -15.28 7.53
N ASN A 130 21.62 -15.89 7.18
CA ASN A 130 20.66 -16.55 8.08
C ASN A 130 20.09 -15.63 9.17
N ILE A 131 19.89 -14.34 8.84
CA ILE A 131 19.29 -13.34 9.74
C ILE A 131 17.89 -12.91 9.29
N GLU A 132 17.30 -13.58 8.30
CA GLU A 132 16.02 -13.20 7.67
C GLU A 132 14.88 -13.05 8.67
N LYS A 133 14.81 -13.96 9.64
CA LYS A 133 13.77 -13.95 10.69
C LYS A 133 13.92 -12.75 11.61
N ASP A 134 15.15 -12.39 11.97
CA ASP A 134 15.41 -11.25 12.84
C ASP A 134 15.12 -9.93 12.12
N ILE A 135 15.46 -9.84 10.82
CA ILE A 135 15.13 -8.70 9.98
C ILE A 135 13.61 -8.51 9.91
N VAL A 136 12.87 -9.53 9.47
CA VAL A 136 11.40 -9.44 9.32
C VAL A 136 10.73 -9.19 10.67
N LYS A 137 11.17 -9.86 11.74
CA LYS A 137 10.65 -9.62 13.11
C LYS A 137 10.84 -8.16 13.52
N ASN A 138 12.03 -7.59 13.32
CA ASN A 138 12.32 -6.21 13.69
C ASN A 138 11.49 -5.21 12.88
N GLN A 139 11.32 -5.46 11.58
CA GLN A 139 10.46 -4.63 10.73
C GLN A 139 9.01 -4.64 11.22
N VAL A 140 8.46 -5.82 11.55
CA VAL A 140 7.09 -5.94 12.11
C VAL A 140 6.99 -5.24 13.45
N LEU A 141 7.90 -5.50 14.40
CA LEU A 141 7.83 -4.88 15.72
C LEU A 141 7.85 -3.34 15.66
N LYS A 142 8.71 -2.77 14.82
CA LYS A 142 8.78 -1.31 14.66
C LYS A 142 7.60 -0.75 13.88
N ALA A 143 7.15 -1.43 12.83
CA ALA A 143 6.00 -0.97 12.04
C ALA A 143 4.73 -0.86 12.89
N PHE A 144 4.54 -1.78 13.85
CA PHE A 144 3.35 -1.85 14.70
C PHE A 144 3.53 -1.23 16.08
N GLU A 145 4.65 -0.55 16.35
CA GLU A 145 4.88 0.11 17.63
C GLU A 145 3.80 1.17 17.93
N GLY A 146 3.07 0.98 19.02
CA GLY A 146 1.99 1.87 19.45
C GLY A 146 0.76 1.85 18.55
N ILE A 147 0.54 0.76 17.80
CA ILE A 147 -0.75 0.46 17.15
C ILE A 147 -1.62 -0.29 18.16
N GLU A 148 -2.90 0.10 18.28
CA GLU A 148 -3.83 -0.55 19.19
C GLU A 148 -4.33 -1.89 18.61
N GLU A 149 -4.66 -2.85 19.47
CA GLU A 149 -5.12 -4.18 19.06
C GLU A 149 -6.37 -4.11 18.16
N LYS A 150 -7.29 -3.19 18.46
CA LYS A 150 -8.51 -2.97 17.67
C LYS A 150 -8.24 -2.54 16.23
N ASP A 151 -7.06 -1.96 15.96
CA ASP A 151 -6.73 -1.46 14.63
C ASP A 151 -6.09 -2.56 13.76
N LEU A 152 -5.64 -3.67 14.36
CA LEU A 152 -4.94 -4.75 13.65
C LEU A 152 -5.82 -5.45 12.61
N ASP A 153 -7.13 -5.50 12.83
CA ASP A 153 -8.10 -6.08 11.89
C ASP A 153 -8.15 -5.35 10.53
N TYR A 154 -7.64 -4.12 10.48
CA TYR A 154 -7.62 -3.28 9.27
C TYR A 154 -6.26 -3.28 8.56
N ILE A 155 -5.27 -4.04 9.06
CA ILE A 155 -3.90 -4.04 8.56
C ILE A 155 -3.59 -5.36 7.87
N VAL A 156 -3.06 -5.28 6.65
CA VAL A 156 -2.56 -6.45 5.91
C VAL A 156 -1.03 -6.44 5.96
N ILE A 157 -0.40 -7.57 6.29
CA ILE A 157 1.05 -7.74 6.13
C ILE A 157 1.31 -8.46 4.81
N ALA A 158 2.17 -7.88 3.98
CA ALA A 158 2.69 -8.48 2.76
C ALA A 158 4.17 -8.84 2.97
N TYR A 159 4.47 -10.14 3.02
CA TYR A 159 5.84 -10.61 3.03
C TYR A 159 6.40 -10.63 1.60
N GLU A 160 7.52 -9.94 1.38
CA GLU A 160 8.20 -9.83 0.10
C GLU A 160 9.60 -10.47 0.20
N PRO A 161 9.83 -11.64 -0.42
CA PRO A 161 11.19 -12.12 -0.60
C PRO A 161 11.91 -11.19 -1.60
N ILE A 162 12.80 -10.32 -1.12
CA ILE A 162 13.53 -9.35 -1.98
C ILE A 162 14.65 -10.07 -2.76
N TRP A 163 15.08 -11.24 -2.26
CA TRP A 163 16.12 -12.10 -2.80
C TRP A 163 15.76 -12.81 -4.11
#